data_AF-S4PX30-F1
#
_entry.id   AF-S4PX30-F1
#
_cell.length_a   1.000
_cell.length_b   1.000
_cell.length_c   1.000
_cell.angle_alpha   90.00
_cell.angle_beta   90.00
_cell.angle_gamma   90.00
#
_symmetry.space_group_name_H-M   'P 1'
#
loop_
_entity.id
_entity.type
_entity.pdbx_description
1 polymer ?
#
loop_
_entity_poly.entity_id
_entity_poly.type
_entity_poly.pdbx_seq_one_letter_code
_entity_poly.pdbx_strand_id
1 'polypeptide(L)'
;MEALCPLLKVRAELILKPDKDPLVLWSITNLIIYYKDIIQTVISKGHMIDTFDELSKKSEDVFLMTLDSKIQKELSHGVKAPPSDLNPSFVVTDLVSFLRDLMNISNNSNNTDKRIIITHILDPLLHAINETACHLSSGDMSVYMLNCIYHIQCTLSLYTILDEYSERLQAQSEAQIDTLTSEQASYLVANLNMGPIYTILQEKINGPLSAIPGMDTTSLRSFLNKFDIFLVTPDAYILPQLNLLISHNHKSIVKKRAFDVIVAIYEQLYQAIQDPNNAYVEPHTIVKRTPEEVKKLL
;
A
#
# COMPACT_ATOMS: atom_id res chain seq x y z
N MET A 1 -37.08 -41.74 0.90
CA MET A 1 -36.01 -40.70 0.91
C MET A 1 -35.12 -40.77 2.15
N GLU A 2 -35.58 -41.29 3.30
CA GLU A 2 -34.78 -41.36 4.54
C GLU A 2 -33.46 -42.12 4.42
N ALA A 3 -33.38 -43.20 3.65
CA ALA A 3 -32.12 -43.95 3.47
C ALA A 3 -31.04 -43.21 2.67
N LEU A 4 -31.41 -42.19 1.88
CA LEU A 4 -30.45 -41.44 1.03
C LEU A 4 -29.62 -40.45 1.84
N CYS A 5 -30.17 -39.85 2.89
CA CYS A 5 -29.49 -38.83 3.68
C CYS A 5 -28.25 -39.39 4.42
N PRO A 6 -28.33 -40.55 5.11
CA PRO A 6 -27.16 -41.18 5.72
C PRO A 6 -26.09 -41.59 4.70
N LEU A 7 -26.50 -42.12 3.55
CA LEU A 7 -25.58 -42.52 2.47
C LEU A 7 -24.83 -41.32 1.88
N LEU A 8 -25.53 -40.20 1.65
CA LEU A 8 -24.91 -38.96 1.20
C LEU A 8 -23.91 -38.44 2.24
N LYS A 9 -24.30 -38.44 3.53
CA LYS A 9 -23.44 -38.00 4.62
C LYS A 9 -22.14 -38.81 4.69
N VAL A 10 -22.24 -40.14 4.73
CA VAL A 10 -21.05 -41.02 4.75
C VAL A 10 -20.14 -40.75 3.54
N ARG A 11 -20.70 -40.59 2.33
CA ARG A 11 -19.89 -40.31 1.14
C ARG A 11 -19.24 -38.93 1.20
N ALA A 12 -19.95 -37.91 1.64
CA ALA A 12 -19.41 -36.57 1.81
C ALA A 12 -18.27 -36.57 2.84
N GLU A 13 -18.42 -37.28 3.95
CA GLU A 13 -17.38 -37.39 4.99
C GLU A 13 -16.12 -38.12 4.52
N LEU A 14 -16.23 -39.08 3.60
CA LEU A 14 -15.07 -39.70 2.97
C LEU A 14 -14.32 -38.75 2.04
N ILE A 15 -14.99 -37.71 1.53
CA ILE A 15 -14.42 -36.73 0.60
C ILE A 15 -13.92 -35.49 1.35
N LEU A 16 -14.63 -35.00 2.37
CA LEU A 16 -14.28 -33.81 3.13
C LEU A 16 -13.14 -34.13 4.12
N LYS A 17 -11.91 -34.11 3.60
CA LYS A 17 -10.72 -34.39 4.38
C LYS A 17 -9.70 -33.24 4.28
N PRO A 18 -8.96 -32.92 5.36
CA PRO A 18 -8.02 -31.81 5.39
C PRO A 18 -6.74 -32.00 4.55
N ASP A 19 -6.52 -33.18 3.97
CA ASP A 19 -5.37 -33.48 3.11
C ASP A 19 -5.57 -33.03 1.65
N LYS A 20 -6.75 -32.50 1.32
CA LYS A 20 -7.10 -32.04 -0.03
C LYS A 20 -6.72 -30.60 -0.27
N ASP A 21 -6.61 -30.24 -1.54
CA ASP A 21 -6.40 -28.86 -1.95
C ASP A 21 -7.62 -27.98 -1.56
N PRO A 22 -7.42 -26.80 -0.94
CA PRO A 22 -8.53 -25.94 -0.55
C PRO A 22 -9.42 -25.47 -1.71
N LEU A 23 -8.90 -25.34 -2.95
CA LEU A 23 -9.74 -25.02 -4.12
C LEU A 23 -10.74 -26.14 -4.41
N VAL A 24 -10.32 -27.40 -4.24
CA VAL A 24 -11.18 -28.56 -4.42
C VAL A 24 -12.24 -28.60 -3.33
N LEU A 25 -11.85 -28.38 -2.07
CA LEU A 25 -12.79 -28.32 -0.95
C LEU A 25 -13.80 -27.19 -1.13
N TRP A 26 -13.35 -26.01 -1.56
CA TRP A 26 -14.24 -24.87 -1.84
C TRP A 26 -15.20 -25.15 -3.00
N SER A 27 -14.72 -25.81 -4.07
CA SER A 27 -15.57 -26.24 -5.17
C SER A 27 -16.64 -27.21 -4.71
N ILE A 28 -16.30 -28.15 -3.80
CA ILE A 28 -17.27 -29.08 -3.20
C ILE A 28 -18.30 -28.31 -2.35
N THR A 29 -17.85 -27.37 -1.50
CA THR A 29 -18.76 -26.53 -0.70
C THR A 29 -19.78 -25.81 -1.58
N ASN A 30 -19.32 -25.14 -2.65
CA ASN A 30 -20.22 -24.43 -3.58
C ASN A 30 -21.19 -25.38 -4.29
N LEU A 31 -20.78 -26.61 -4.62
CA LEU A 31 -21.67 -27.63 -5.18
C LEU A 31 -22.74 -28.06 -4.18
N ILE A 32 -22.39 -28.26 -2.91
CA ILE A 32 -23.35 -28.62 -1.85
C ILE A 32 -24.38 -27.51 -1.69
N ILE A 33 -23.94 -26.25 -1.62
CA ILE A 33 -24.82 -25.07 -1.52
C ILE A 33 -25.74 -24.99 -2.75
N TYR A 34 -25.19 -25.12 -3.95
CA TYR A 34 -25.97 -25.07 -5.19
C TYR A 34 -27.05 -26.16 -5.26
N TYR A 35 -26.71 -27.41 -4.91
CA TYR A 35 -27.68 -28.49 -4.91
C TYR A 35 -28.71 -28.35 -3.81
N LYS A 36 -28.32 -27.82 -2.64
CA LYS A 36 -29.27 -27.47 -1.58
C LYS A 36 -30.29 -26.46 -2.10
N ASP A 37 -29.84 -25.37 -2.73
CA ASP A 37 -30.73 -24.33 -3.26
C ASP A 37 -31.72 -24.88 -4.29
N ILE A 38 -31.26 -25.72 -5.23
CA ILE A 38 -32.13 -26.39 -6.19
C ILE A 38 -33.17 -27.25 -5.50
N ILE A 39 -32.74 -28.11 -4.56
CA ILE A 39 -33.64 -29.04 -3.87
C ILE A 39 -34.65 -28.29 -3.02
N GLN A 40 -34.24 -27.16 -2.43
CA GLN A 40 -35.09 -26.31 -1.61
C GLN A 40 -36.21 -25.63 -2.41
N THR A 41 -36.07 -25.48 -3.74
CA THR A 41 -37.17 -25.03 -4.61
C THR A 41 -38.31 -26.04 -4.71
N VAL A 42 -38.02 -27.33 -4.53
CA VAL A 42 -39.00 -28.43 -4.62
C VAL A 42 -39.46 -28.86 -3.22
N ILE A 43 -38.56 -28.87 -2.25
CA ILE A 43 -38.80 -29.30 -0.87
C ILE A 43 -38.43 -28.17 0.07
N SER A 44 -39.44 -27.44 0.56
CA SER A 44 -39.20 -26.23 1.36
C SER A 44 -38.60 -26.51 2.74
N LYS A 45 -38.95 -27.65 3.38
CA LYS A 45 -38.43 -28.10 4.69
C LYS A 45 -38.41 -29.63 4.78
N GLY A 46 -37.47 -30.16 5.54
CA GLY A 46 -37.41 -31.59 5.90
C GLY A 46 -35.98 -32.08 6.12
N HIS A 47 -35.86 -33.33 6.60
CA HIS A 47 -34.59 -33.97 6.96
C HIS A 47 -33.50 -33.89 5.88
N MET A 48 -33.90 -33.86 4.60
CA MET A 48 -32.94 -33.71 3.48
C MET A 48 -32.28 -32.33 3.48
N ILE A 49 -33.05 -31.26 3.69
CA ILE A 49 -32.51 -29.90 3.80
C ILE A 49 -31.62 -29.79 5.03
N ASP A 50 -32.06 -30.33 6.18
CA ASP A 50 -31.25 -30.35 7.41
C ASP A 50 -29.91 -31.08 7.19
N THR A 51 -29.92 -32.19 6.43
CA THR A 51 -28.69 -32.92 6.06
C THR A 51 -27.77 -32.07 5.18
N PHE A 52 -28.30 -31.30 4.23
CA PHE A 52 -27.51 -30.39 3.41
C PHE A 52 -26.95 -29.22 4.23
N ASP A 53 -27.69 -28.70 5.21
CA ASP A 53 -27.19 -27.68 6.13
C ASP A 53 -26.01 -28.18 6.96
N GLU A 54 -26.14 -29.38 7.54
CA GLU A 54 -25.05 -30.02 8.27
C GLU A 54 -23.81 -30.25 7.38
N LEU A 55 -24.03 -30.71 6.14
CA LEU A 55 -22.93 -30.96 5.19
C LEU A 55 -22.27 -29.68 4.70
N SER A 56 -23.04 -28.61 4.46
CA SER A 56 -22.50 -27.31 4.04
C SER A 56 -21.60 -26.75 5.13
N LYS A 57 -22.10 -26.73 6.38
CA LYS A 57 -21.33 -26.28 7.54
C LYS A 57 -20.05 -27.09 7.75
N LYS A 58 -20.15 -28.43 7.68
CA LYS A 58 -18.96 -29.29 7.80
C LYS A 58 -17.95 -29.06 6.67
N SER A 59 -18.43 -28.82 5.45
CA SER A 59 -17.58 -28.53 4.30
C SER A 59 -16.85 -27.19 4.44
N GLU A 60 -17.55 -26.16 4.92
CA GLU A 60 -16.99 -24.85 5.26
C GLU A 60 -15.92 -24.96 6.36
N ASP A 61 -16.22 -25.67 7.45
CA ASP A 61 -15.28 -25.86 8.56
C ASP A 61 -13.98 -26.54 8.09
N VAL A 62 -14.11 -27.64 7.33
CA VAL A 62 -12.93 -28.36 6.78
C VAL A 62 -12.17 -27.49 5.78
N PHE A 63 -12.88 -26.73 4.94
CA PHE A 63 -12.26 -25.79 4.00
C PHE A 63 -11.44 -24.72 4.74
N LEU A 64 -12.03 -24.03 5.73
CA LEU A 64 -11.35 -22.98 6.49
C LEU A 64 -10.13 -23.52 7.24
N MET A 65 -10.26 -24.68 7.90
CA MET A 65 -9.12 -25.33 8.56
C MET A 65 -7.98 -25.64 7.59
N THR A 66 -8.30 -26.11 6.38
CA THR A 66 -7.30 -26.46 5.36
C THR A 66 -6.69 -25.22 4.73
N LEU A 67 -7.49 -24.16 4.54
CA LEU A 67 -7.05 -22.86 4.08
C LEU A 67 -6.02 -22.28 5.04
N ASP A 68 -6.37 -22.17 6.33
CA ASP A 68 -5.49 -21.64 7.37
C ASP A 68 -4.18 -22.42 7.44
N SER A 69 -4.25 -23.76 7.37
CA SER A 69 -3.06 -24.61 7.37
C SER A 69 -2.16 -24.36 6.14
N LYS A 70 -2.74 -24.20 4.95
CA LYS A 70 -1.99 -23.84 3.73
C LYS A 70 -1.32 -22.48 3.89
N ILE A 71 -2.05 -21.45 4.32
CA ILE A 71 -1.52 -20.10 4.50
C ILE A 71 -0.37 -20.10 5.51
N GLN A 72 -0.56 -20.71 6.68
CA GLN A 72 0.50 -20.82 7.69
C GLN A 72 1.75 -21.51 7.14
N LYS A 73 1.57 -22.59 6.37
CA LYS A 73 2.69 -23.32 5.76
C LYS A 73 3.46 -22.44 4.78
N GLU A 74 2.78 -21.78 3.84
CA GLU A 74 3.42 -20.90 2.85
C GLU A 74 4.16 -19.74 3.53
N LEU A 75 3.52 -19.10 4.51
CA LEU A 75 4.11 -17.97 5.25
C LEU A 75 5.31 -18.40 6.10
N SER A 76 5.28 -19.58 6.72
CA SER A 76 6.38 -20.08 7.55
C SER A 76 7.70 -20.29 6.78
N HIS A 77 7.60 -20.48 5.47
CA HIS A 77 8.74 -20.80 4.62
C HIS A 77 9.22 -19.65 3.71
N GLY A 78 8.42 -18.60 3.47
CA GLY A 78 8.65 -17.78 2.28
C GLY A 78 8.27 -16.30 2.27
N VAL A 79 7.91 -15.68 3.40
CA VAL A 79 8.09 -14.22 3.52
C VAL A 79 9.46 -13.96 4.13
N LYS A 80 10.51 -14.12 3.31
CA LYS A 80 11.90 -13.81 3.67
C LYS A 80 12.19 -12.34 3.38
N ALA A 81 13.42 -11.90 3.68
CA ALA A 81 13.91 -10.58 3.29
C ALA A 81 13.59 -10.30 1.81
N PRO A 82 13.06 -9.10 1.49
CA PRO A 82 12.67 -8.79 0.13
C PRO A 82 13.86 -8.82 -0.83
N PRO A 83 13.60 -9.07 -2.11
CA PRO A 83 14.62 -8.95 -3.15
C PRO A 83 15.18 -7.53 -3.22
N SER A 84 16.35 -7.38 -3.83
CA SER A 84 17.05 -6.08 -3.94
C SER A 84 16.29 -5.03 -4.76
N ASP A 85 15.32 -5.46 -5.57
CA ASP A 85 14.43 -4.59 -6.33
C ASP A 85 13.18 -4.18 -5.54
N LEU A 86 13.03 -4.65 -4.28
CA LEU A 86 11.90 -4.38 -3.39
C LEU A 86 10.54 -4.77 -3.99
N ASN A 87 10.52 -5.70 -4.93
CA ASN A 87 9.29 -6.28 -5.45
C ASN A 87 8.67 -7.27 -4.44
N PRO A 88 7.34 -7.52 -4.52
CA PRO A 88 6.69 -8.53 -3.69
C PRO A 88 7.37 -9.90 -3.85
N SER A 89 7.55 -10.63 -2.75
CA SER A 89 8.15 -11.97 -2.81
C SER A 89 7.23 -12.94 -3.57
N PHE A 90 7.80 -14.07 -4.02
CA PHE A 90 7.03 -15.08 -4.72
C PHE A 90 5.82 -15.56 -3.90
N VAL A 91 5.95 -15.66 -2.57
CA VAL A 91 4.83 -16.05 -1.68
C VAL A 91 3.71 -15.03 -1.70
N VAL A 92 4.04 -13.73 -1.70
CA VAL A 92 3.02 -12.68 -1.82
C VAL A 92 2.29 -12.81 -3.15
N THR A 93 3.03 -12.97 -4.26
CA THR A 93 2.42 -13.10 -5.59
C THR A 93 1.58 -14.38 -5.75
N ASP A 94 2.03 -15.49 -5.16
CA ASP A 94 1.36 -16.79 -5.24
C ASP A 94 0.08 -16.79 -4.40
N LEU A 95 0.13 -16.31 -3.15
CA LEU A 95 -1.05 -16.24 -2.28
C LEU A 95 -2.12 -15.27 -2.82
N VAL A 96 -1.71 -14.15 -3.43
CA VAL A 96 -2.65 -13.24 -4.09
C VAL A 96 -3.27 -13.86 -5.34
N SER A 97 -2.49 -14.63 -6.12
CA SER A 97 -3.01 -15.38 -7.26
C SER A 97 -3.98 -16.49 -6.83
N PHE A 98 -3.65 -17.20 -5.76
CA PHE A 98 -4.50 -18.21 -5.14
C PHE A 98 -5.82 -17.63 -4.62
N LEU A 99 -5.77 -16.45 -4.00
CA LEU A 99 -6.97 -15.71 -3.60
C LEU A 99 -7.85 -15.43 -4.83
N ARG A 100 -7.29 -14.94 -5.93
CA ARG A 100 -8.04 -14.69 -7.17
C ARG A 100 -8.72 -15.96 -7.68
N ASP A 101 -8.04 -17.11 -7.62
CA ASP A 101 -8.60 -18.39 -8.06
C ASP A 101 -9.78 -18.83 -7.17
N LEU A 102 -9.66 -18.69 -5.84
CA LEU A 102 -10.77 -18.94 -4.90
C LEU A 102 -11.98 -18.04 -5.16
N MET A 103 -11.73 -16.77 -5.46
CA MET A 103 -12.78 -15.80 -5.74
C MET A 103 -13.53 -16.11 -7.05
N ASN A 104 -12.83 -16.61 -8.08
CA ASN A 104 -13.42 -16.99 -9.37
C ASN A 104 -14.32 -18.24 -9.30
N ILE A 105 -14.01 -19.21 -8.43
CA ILE A 105 -14.86 -20.40 -8.19
C ILE A 105 -16.20 -19.98 -7.56
N SER A 106 -16.21 -18.83 -6.89
CA SER A 106 -17.25 -18.39 -5.97
C SER A 106 -18.33 -17.50 -6.62
N ASN A 107 -18.60 -17.64 -7.91
CA ASN A 107 -19.55 -16.76 -8.60
C ASN A 107 -20.99 -16.82 -8.04
N ASN A 108 -21.37 -17.93 -7.39
CA ASN A 108 -22.69 -18.11 -6.79
C ASN A 108 -22.70 -18.01 -5.24
N SER A 109 -21.56 -17.76 -4.60
CA SER A 109 -21.51 -17.69 -3.13
C SER A 109 -22.03 -16.36 -2.60
N ASN A 110 -22.43 -16.37 -1.33
CA ASN A 110 -22.82 -15.16 -0.66
C ASN A 110 -21.61 -14.24 -0.45
N ASN A 111 -21.92 -12.97 -0.52
CA ASN A 111 -21.03 -11.84 -0.28
C ASN A 111 -20.24 -11.94 1.05
N THR A 112 -20.84 -12.54 2.09
CA THR A 112 -20.20 -12.79 3.39
C THR A 112 -19.05 -13.80 3.31
N ASP A 113 -19.21 -14.87 2.54
CA ASP A 113 -18.23 -15.97 2.47
C ASP A 113 -16.94 -15.50 1.78
N LYS A 114 -17.10 -14.68 0.74
CA LYS A 114 -15.99 -14.00 0.06
C LYS A 114 -15.18 -13.13 1.02
N ARG A 115 -15.86 -12.35 1.86
CA ARG A 115 -15.21 -11.50 2.87
C ARG A 115 -14.39 -12.34 3.85
N ILE A 116 -14.95 -13.45 4.35
CA ILE A 116 -14.25 -14.36 5.28
C ILE A 116 -12.97 -14.91 4.62
N ILE A 117 -13.08 -15.47 3.40
CA ILE A 117 -11.92 -16.04 2.68
C ILE A 117 -10.80 -15.02 2.53
N ILE A 118 -11.15 -13.79 2.14
CA ILE A 118 -10.17 -12.72 1.93
C ILE A 118 -9.44 -12.37 3.23
N THR A 119 -10.19 -12.20 4.33
CA THR A 119 -9.59 -11.87 5.63
C THR A 119 -8.65 -12.98 6.10
N HIS A 120 -9.04 -14.26 5.93
CA HIS A 120 -8.21 -15.40 6.31
C HIS A 120 -6.90 -15.51 5.50
N ILE A 121 -6.86 -14.99 4.27
CA ILE A 121 -5.65 -15.02 3.43
C ILE A 121 -4.82 -13.75 3.65
N LEU A 122 -5.46 -12.59 3.52
CA LEU A 122 -4.75 -11.32 3.45
C LEU A 122 -4.30 -10.80 4.81
N ASP A 123 -5.03 -11.06 5.91
CA ASP A 123 -4.59 -10.55 7.22
C ASP A 123 -3.28 -11.23 7.68
N PRO A 124 -3.14 -12.58 7.62
CA PRO A 124 -1.86 -13.22 7.89
C PRO A 124 -0.76 -12.80 6.92
N LEU A 125 -1.09 -12.62 5.64
CA LEU A 125 -0.14 -12.18 4.62
C LEU A 125 0.39 -10.76 4.90
N LEU A 126 -0.49 -9.80 5.19
CA LEU A 126 -0.11 -8.43 5.53
C LEU A 126 0.70 -8.38 6.82
N HIS A 127 0.35 -9.21 7.80
CA HIS A 127 1.14 -9.34 9.02
C HIS A 127 2.58 -9.80 8.72
N ALA A 128 2.76 -10.85 7.93
CA ALA A 128 4.08 -11.35 7.54
C ALA A 128 4.87 -10.34 6.68
N ILE A 129 4.20 -9.61 5.78
CA ILE A 129 4.81 -8.51 5.02
C ILE A 129 5.32 -7.42 5.97
N ASN A 130 4.54 -7.04 6.97
CA ASN A 130 4.93 -6.01 7.94
C ASN A 130 6.10 -6.48 8.83
N GLU A 131 6.08 -7.73 9.30
CA GLU A 131 7.19 -8.31 10.07
C GLU A 131 8.50 -8.36 9.29
N THR A 132 8.45 -8.64 7.99
CA THR A 132 9.66 -8.59 7.15
C THR A 132 10.10 -7.17 6.83
N ALA A 133 9.15 -6.27 6.57
CA ALA A 133 9.44 -4.89 6.19
C ALA A 133 10.09 -4.09 7.33
N CYS A 134 9.76 -4.38 8.60
CA CYS A 134 10.27 -3.64 9.76
C CYS A 134 11.78 -3.77 9.98
N HIS A 135 12.43 -4.74 9.32
CA HIS A 135 13.88 -4.92 9.38
C HIS A 135 14.64 -4.09 8.33
N LEU A 136 13.94 -3.37 7.45
CA LEU A 136 14.53 -2.57 6.38
C LEU A 136 14.76 -1.13 6.82
N SER A 137 15.48 -0.36 6.00
CA SER A 137 15.54 1.09 6.16
C SER A 137 14.15 1.70 5.93
N SER A 138 13.88 2.88 6.51
CA SER A 138 12.60 3.61 6.35
C SER A 138 12.17 3.71 4.87
N GLY A 139 13.07 4.13 3.98
CA GLY A 139 12.79 4.23 2.55
C GLY A 139 12.52 2.87 1.88
N ASP A 140 13.33 1.85 2.17
CA ASP A 140 13.16 0.53 1.55
C ASP A 140 11.90 -0.18 2.06
N MET A 141 11.59 -0.02 3.36
CA MET A 141 10.36 -0.48 4.01
C MET A 141 9.14 0.08 3.29
N SER A 142 9.08 1.40 3.13
CA SER A 142 7.91 2.05 2.51
C SER A 142 7.73 1.65 1.05
N VAL A 143 8.80 1.51 0.27
CA VAL A 143 8.71 1.03 -1.12
C VAL A 143 8.22 -0.41 -1.19
N TYR A 144 8.81 -1.31 -0.39
CA TYR A 144 8.41 -2.72 -0.38
C TYR A 144 6.94 -2.88 0.03
N MET A 145 6.51 -2.18 1.09
CA MET A 145 5.11 -2.21 1.53
C MET A 145 4.17 -1.66 0.45
N LEU A 146 4.50 -0.53 -0.19
CA LEU A 146 3.68 0.03 -1.28
C LEU A 146 3.57 -0.92 -2.47
N ASN A 147 4.66 -1.59 -2.83
CA ASN A 147 4.67 -2.57 -3.92
C ASN A 147 3.77 -3.78 -3.60
N CYS A 148 3.85 -4.31 -2.37
CA CYS A 148 2.99 -5.40 -1.90
C CYS A 148 1.52 -4.99 -1.86
N ILE A 149 1.20 -3.83 -1.26
CA ILE A 149 -0.17 -3.34 -1.16
C ILE A 149 -0.74 -3.08 -2.56
N TYR A 150 0.03 -2.46 -3.46
CA TYR A 150 -0.41 -2.21 -4.84
C TYR A 150 -0.75 -3.51 -5.56
N HIS A 151 0.06 -4.56 -5.41
CA HIS A 151 -0.21 -5.87 -6.00
C HIS A 151 -1.51 -6.49 -5.46
N ILE A 152 -1.74 -6.39 -4.15
CA ILE A 152 -2.99 -6.85 -3.51
C ILE A 152 -4.18 -6.03 -4.04
N GLN A 153 -4.09 -4.70 -4.05
CA GLN A 153 -5.16 -3.80 -4.50
C GLN A 153 -5.55 -4.05 -5.97
N CYS A 154 -4.59 -4.32 -6.85
CA CYS A 154 -4.90 -4.67 -8.25
C CYS A 154 -5.74 -5.93 -8.39
N THR A 155 -5.62 -6.87 -7.44
CA THR A 155 -6.47 -8.06 -7.41
C THR A 155 -7.83 -7.75 -6.79
N LEU A 156 -7.85 -6.94 -5.73
CA LEU A 156 -9.09 -6.61 -5.02
C LEU A 156 -10.01 -5.65 -5.78
N SER A 157 -9.48 -4.80 -6.66
CA SER A 157 -10.26 -3.83 -7.45
C SER A 157 -11.33 -4.47 -8.34
N LEU A 158 -11.28 -5.79 -8.53
CA LEU A 158 -12.26 -6.57 -9.28
C LEU A 158 -13.51 -6.91 -8.44
N TYR A 159 -13.50 -6.66 -7.13
CA TYR A 159 -14.54 -7.08 -6.20
C TYR A 159 -15.07 -5.90 -5.36
N THR A 160 -16.18 -5.30 -5.81
CA THR A 160 -16.80 -4.11 -5.17
C THR A 160 -17.26 -4.33 -3.74
N ILE A 161 -17.38 -5.58 -3.29
CA ILE A 161 -17.73 -5.89 -1.90
C ILE A 161 -16.64 -5.51 -0.88
N LEU A 162 -15.44 -5.20 -1.38
CA LEU A 162 -14.24 -5.00 -0.58
C LEU A 162 -13.86 -3.54 -0.43
N ASP A 163 -14.80 -2.61 -0.61
CA ASP A 163 -14.51 -1.19 -0.48
C ASP A 163 -13.93 -0.87 0.90
N GLU A 164 -14.48 -1.43 1.98
CA GLU A 164 -13.97 -1.27 3.36
C GLU A 164 -12.54 -1.82 3.53
N TYR A 165 -12.25 -2.99 2.96
CA TYR A 165 -10.91 -3.58 3.04
C TYR A 165 -9.90 -2.78 2.20
N SER A 166 -10.35 -2.31 1.04
CA SER A 166 -9.57 -1.48 0.13
C SER A 166 -9.26 -0.12 0.73
N GLU A 167 -10.20 0.46 1.48
CA GLU A 167 -10.01 1.69 2.24
C GLU A 167 -8.92 1.52 3.31
N ARG A 168 -8.92 0.39 4.03
CA ARG A 168 -7.85 0.07 4.99
C ARG A 168 -6.48 -0.03 4.32
N LEU A 169 -6.38 -0.71 3.17
CA LEU A 169 -5.15 -0.80 2.38
C LEU A 169 -4.71 0.57 1.84
N GLN A 170 -5.67 1.41 1.46
CA GLN A 170 -5.40 2.76 0.98
C GLN A 170 -4.83 3.63 2.11
N ALA A 171 -5.39 3.55 3.32
CA ALA A 171 -4.86 4.26 4.49
C ALA A 171 -3.42 3.82 4.83
N GLN A 172 -3.12 2.53 4.73
CA GLN A 172 -1.75 2.03 4.90
C GLN A 172 -0.81 2.54 3.80
N SER A 173 -1.27 2.56 2.54
CA SER A 173 -0.51 3.10 1.42
C SER A 173 -0.20 4.59 1.62
N GLU A 174 -1.20 5.36 2.05
CA GLU A 174 -1.05 6.79 2.31
C GLU A 174 0.01 7.06 3.39
N ALA A 175 0.03 6.29 4.48
CA ALA A 175 1.05 6.41 5.51
C ALA A 175 2.47 6.15 4.97
N GLN A 176 2.64 5.16 4.09
CA GLN A 176 3.95 4.87 3.47
C GLN A 176 4.34 5.93 2.43
N ILE A 177 3.36 6.51 1.71
CA ILE A 177 3.58 7.66 0.82
C ILE A 177 4.07 8.87 1.61
N ASP A 178 3.50 9.13 2.79
CA ASP A 178 3.93 10.23 3.66
C ASP A 178 5.34 10.00 4.19
N THR A 179 5.69 8.77 4.59
CA THR A 179 7.07 8.42 4.95
C THR A 179 8.04 8.68 3.79
N LEU A 180 7.76 8.17 2.59
CA LEU A 180 8.61 8.42 1.42
C LEU A 180 8.67 9.90 1.02
N THR A 181 7.58 10.64 1.22
CA THR A 181 7.54 12.09 0.99
C THR A 181 8.51 12.79 1.93
N SER A 182 8.53 12.41 3.21
CA SER A 182 9.47 12.94 4.20
C SER A 182 10.93 12.60 3.86
N GLU A 183 11.21 11.35 3.46
CA GLU A 183 12.54 10.91 3.04
C GLU A 183 13.00 11.69 1.79
N GLN A 184 12.15 11.80 0.76
CA GLN A 184 12.44 12.51 -0.48
C GLN A 184 12.62 14.01 -0.24
N ALA A 185 11.79 14.63 0.60
CA ALA A 185 11.94 16.03 0.98
C ALA A 185 13.24 16.27 1.76
N SER A 186 13.56 15.40 2.72
CA SER A 186 14.81 15.48 3.50
C SER A 186 16.04 15.34 2.59
N TYR A 187 16.00 14.41 1.64
CA TYR A 187 17.02 14.25 0.62
C TYR A 187 17.20 15.52 -0.22
N LEU A 188 16.10 16.14 -0.69
CA LEU A 188 16.14 17.39 -1.44
C LEU A 188 16.71 18.54 -0.59
N VAL A 189 16.24 18.71 0.65
CA VAL A 189 16.71 19.75 1.57
C VAL A 189 18.21 19.64 1.82
N ALA A 190 18.72 18.42 2.01
CA ALA A 190 20.14 18.18 2.19
C ALA A 190 20.95 18.51 0.92
N ASN A 191 20.54 18.02 -0.26
CA ASN A 191 21.28 18.21 -1.51
C ASN A 191 21.23 19.66 -2.02
N LEU A 192 20.14 20.38 -1.74
CA LEU A 192 19.98 21.80 -2.08
C LEU A 192 20.57 22.72 -1.01
N ASN A 193 21.12 22.19 0.08
CA ASN A 193 21.61 22.95 1.23
C ASN A 193 20.55 23.90 1.84
N MET A 194 19.27 23.51 1.81
CA MET A 194 18.17 24.29 2.36
C MET A 194 18.02 24.15 3.88
N GLY A 195 18.64 23.14 4.50
CA GLY A 195 18.51 22.87 5.93
C GLY A 195 18.83 24.09 6.80
N PRO A 196 20.04 24.68 6.70
CA PRO A 196 20.39 25.88 7.47
C PRO A 196 19.46 27.07 7.21
N ILE A 197 19.07 27.29 5.94
CA ILE A 197 18.17 28.37 5.54
C ILE A 197 16.80 28.19 6.23
N TYR A 198 16.25 26.98 6.17
CA TYR A 198 14.97 26.67 6.80
C TYR A 198 15.02 26.86 8.32
N THR A 199 16.07 26.38 8.99
CA THR A 199 16.23 26.57 10.43
C THR A 199 16.25 28.06 10.81
N ILE A 200 17.04 28.88 10.09
CA ILE A 200 17.14 30.32 10.34
C ILE A 200 15.78 31.02 10.12
N LEU A 201 15.02 30.60 9.09
CA LEU A 201 13.68 31.14 8.82
C LEU A 201 12.64 30.78 9.88
N GLN A 202 12.78 29.64 10.57
CA GLN A 202 11.88 29.25 11.67
C GLN A 202 12.26 29.91 13.01
N GLU A 203 13.52 30.28 13.20
CA GLU A 203 13.99 30.90 14.44
C GLU A 203 13.51 32.37 14.56
N LYS A 204 13.11 32.75 15.78
CA LYS A 204 12.82 34.16 16.08
C LYS A 204 14.13 34.89 16.33
N ILE A 205 14.72 35.43 15.28
CA ILE A 205 16.01 36.11 15.35
C ILE A 205 15.79 37.61 15.54
N ASN A 206 16.55 38.19 16.48
CA ASN A 206 16.57 39.62 16.72
C ASN A 206 17.58 40.29 15.77
N GLY A 207 17.10 40.88 14.68
CA GLY A 207 17.91 41.62 13.71
C GLY A 207 17.60 41.24 12.25
N PRO A 208 18.20 41.95 11.27
CA PRO A 208 17.96 41.69 9.86
C PRO A 208 18.58 40.37 9.41
N LEU A 209 17.82 39.54 8.68
CA LEU A 209 18.32 38.25 8.17
C LEU A 209 19.56 38.38 7.28
N SER A 210 19.71 39.49 6.55
CA SER A 210 20.87 39.75 5.70
C SER A 210 22.22 39.79 6.43
N ALA A 211 22.21 40.03 7.75
CA ALA A 211 23.42 40.06 8.58
C ALA A 211 23.81 38.68 9.15
N ILE A 212 22.96 37.66 8.94
CA ILE A 212 23.17 36.32 9.49
C ILE A 212 24.04 35.52 8.52
N PRO A 213 25.12 34.87 8.99
CA PRO A 213 25.94 33.99 8.17
C PRO A 213 25.09 32.91 7.47
N GLY A 214 25.23 32.77 6.15
CA GLY A 214 24.45 31.82 5.35
C GLY A 214 23.15 32.40 4.77
N MET A 215 22.69 33.55 5.27
CA MET A 215 21.56 34.31 4.72
C MET A 215 21.99 35.64 4.07
N ASP A 216 23.30 35.90 3.99
CA ASP A 216 23.86 37.02 3.25
C ASP A 216 23.69 36.85 1.73
N THR A 217 23.80 37.94 0.99
CA THR A 217 23.56 37.96 -0.47
C THR A 217 24.46 37.01 -1.26
N THR A 218 25.69 36.75 -0.79
CA THR A 218 26.64 35.86 -1.48
C THR A 218 26.24 34.40 -1.27
N SER A 219 25.91 34.03 -0.03
CA SER A 219 25.42 32.69 0.32
C SER A 219 24.12 32.36 -0.42
N LEU A 220 23.17 33.31 -0.44
CA LEU A 220 21.90 33.13 -1.15
C LEU A 220 22.07 32.97 -2.67
N ARG A 221 22.99 33.72 -3.30
CA ARG A 221 23.31 33.54 -4.73
C ARG A 221 23.88 32.15 -5.01
N SER A 222 24.75 31.64 -4.14
CA SER A 222 25.32 30.28 -4.29
C SER A 222 24.23 29.21 -4.20
N PHE A 223 23.32 29.35 -3.22
CA PHE A 223 22.14 28.52 -3.09
C PHE A 223 21.24 28.58 -4.35
N LEU A 224 20.89 29.79 -4.81
CA LEU A 224 20.00 29.98 -5.95
C LEU A 224 20.59 29.44 -7.26
N ASN A 225 21.90 29.48 -7.44
CA ASN A 225 22.54 28.83 -8.59
C ASN A 225 22.34 27.31 -8.57
N LYS A 226 22.45 26.65 -7.41
CA LYS A 226 22.15 25.22 -7.27
C LYS A 226 20.66 24.93 -7.44
N PHE A 227 19.81 25.78 -6.87
CA PHE A 227 18.37 25.68 -7.00
C PHE A 227 17.93 25.79 -8.46
N ASP A 228 18.52 26.70 -9.24
CA ASP A 228 18.25 26.84 -10.67
C ASP A 228 18.61 25.60 -11.47
N ILE A 229 19.70 24.90 -11.13
CA ILE A 229 20.06 23.61 -11.74
C ILE A 229 18.99 22.57 -11.42
N PHE A 230 18.54 22.49 -10.17
CA PHE A 230 17.45 21.61 -9.77
C PHE A 230 16.16 21.86 -10.55
N LEU A 231 15.77 23.12 -10.78
CA LEU A 231 14.58 23.45 -11.57
C LEU A 231 14.67 22.99 -13.03
N VAL A 232 15.89 22.88 -13.58
CA VAL A 232 16.10 22.39 -14.95
C VAL A 232 16.16 20.86 -15.00
N THR A 233 16.70 20.21 -13.96
CA THR A 233 16.86 18.76 -13.90
C THR A 233 16.32 18.17 -12.59
N PRO A 234 15.00 18.25 -12.33
CA PRO A 234 14.43 17.82 -11.05
C PRO A 234 14.54 16.29 -10.84
N ASP A 235 14.52 15.51 -11.93
CA ASP A 235 14.62 14.04 -11.87
C ASP A 235 15.99 13.55 -11.38
N ALA A 236 17.04 14.38 -11.49
CA ALA A 236 18.36 14.04 -10.96
C ALA A 236 18.42 14.05 -9.42
N TYR A 237 17.39 14.59 -8.76
CA TYR A 237 17.30 14.73 -7.31
C TYR A 237 16.26 13.78 -6.69
N ILE A 238 15.93 12.69 -7.39
CA ILE A 238 14.99 11.67 -6.93
C ILE A 238 15.77 10.55 -6.22
N LEU A 239 15.28 10.13 -5.06
CA LEU A 239 15.84 8.99 -4.32
C LEU A 239 15.84 7.72 -5.20
N PRO A 240 16.92 6.92 -5.16
CA PRO A 240 16.97 5.65 -5.89
C PRO A 240 15.79 4.72 -5.58
N GLN A 241 15.33 4.70 -4.33
CA GLN A 241 14.18 3.92 -3.86
C GLN A 241 12.90 4.22 -4.66
N LEU A 242 12.65 5.48 -5.03
CA LEU A 242 11.47 5.85 -5.81
C LEU A 242 11.47 5.24 -7.22
N ASN A 243 12.61 4.78 -7.72
CA ASN A 243 12.69 4.07 -9.00
C ASN A 243 12.29 2.59 -8.89
N LEU A 244 12.18 2.06 -7.67
CA LEU A 244 11.74 0.69 -7.38
C LEU A 244 10.23 0.59 -7.12
N LEU A 245 9.51 1.72 -7.10
CA LEU A 245 8.05 1.73 -7.00
C LEU A 245 7.40 1.19 -8.28
N ILE A 246 6.56 0.17 -8.15
CA ILE A 246 5.78 -0.40 -9.25
C ILE A 246 4.68 0.58 -9.70
N SER A 247 4.03 1.25 -8.74
CA SER A 247 2.95 2.21 -9.03
C SER A 247 3.51 3.57 -9.46
N HIS A 248 3.33 3.91 -10.73
CA HIS A 248 3.65 5.24 -11.25
C HIS A 248 2.88 6.36 -10.51
N ASN A 249 1.65 6.08 -10.08
CA ASN A 249 0.85 7.05 -9.33
C ASN A 249 1.49 7.34 -7.96
N HIS A 250 1.92 6.30 -7.22
CA HIS A 250 2.62 6.50 -5.94
C HIS A 250 3.90 7.33 -6.13
N LYS A 251 4.72 7.00 -7.14
CA LYS A 251 5.93 7.75 -7.47
C LYS A 251 5.63 9.22 -7.76
N SER A 252 4.59 9.49 -8.55
CA SER A 252 4.18 10.85 -8.90
C SER A 252 3.69 11.65 -7.69
N ILE A 253 2.93 11.01 -6.79
CA ILE A 253 2.41 11.66 -5.58
C ILE A 253 3.56 12.03 -4.65
N VAL A 254 4.47 11.10 -4.36
CA VAL A 254 5.63 11.36 -3.48
C VAL A 254 6.49 12.48 -4.07
N LYS A 255 6.81 12.42 -5.37
CA LYS A 255 7.59 13.47 -6.05
C LYS A 255 6.93 14.84 -5.92
N LYS A 256 5.64 14.93 -6.24
CA LYS A 256 4.87 16.17 -6.17
C LYS A 256 4.86 16.74 -4.75
N ARG A 257 4.48 15.94 -3.75
CA ARG A 257 4.41 16.40 -2.35
C ARG A 257 5.77 16.84 -1.82
N ALA A 258 6.84 16.12 -2.15
CA ALA A 258 8.18 16.51 -1.74
C ALA A 258 8.62 17.82 -2.41
N PHE A 259 8.27 18.03 -3.68
CA PHE A 259 8.53 19.30 -4.36
C PHE A 259 7.71 20.45 -3.77
N ASP A 260 6.47 20.21 -3.38
CA ASP A 260 5.63 21.20 -2.69
C ASP A 260 6.27 21.67 -1.36
N VAL A 261 6.93 20.76 -0.62
CA VAL A 261 7.72 21.13 0.58
C VAL A 261 8.87 22.07 0.22
N ILE A 262 9.60 21.76 -0.84
CA ILE A 262 10.72 22.59 -1.31
C ILE A 262 10.24 23.98 -1.77
N VAL A 263 9.13 24.01 -2.50
CA VAL A 263 8.47 25.26 -2.91
C VAL A 263 8.04 26.07 -1.70
N ALA A 264 7.49 25.45 -0.65
CA ALA A 264 7.08 26.15 0.56
C ALA A 264 8.25 26.79 1.31
N ILE A 265 9.40 26.12 1.38
CA ILE A 265 10.64 26.69 1.95
C ILE A 265 11.12 27.87 1.10
N TYR A 266 11.11 27.72 -0.23
CA TYR A 266 11.47 28.79 -1.16
C TYR A 266 10.53 30.00 -1.05
N GLU A 267 9.23 29.77 -0.89
CA GLU A 267 8.23 30.82 -0.74
C GLU A 267 8.47 31.65 0.54
N GLN A 268 8.78 30.99 1.65
CA GLN A 268 9.18 31.67 2.89
C GLN A 268 10.45 32.50 2.70
N LEU A 269 11.47 31.94 2.04
CA LEU A 269 12.70 32.67 1.73
C LEU A 269 12.44 33.89 0.83
N TYR A 270 11.61 33.72 -0.20
CA TYR A 270 11.24 34.79 -1.12
C TYR A 270 10.56 35.95 -0.39
N GLN A 271 9.59 35.65 0.47
CA GLN A 271 8.89 36.64 1.29
C GLN A 271 9.87 37.34 2.26
N ALA A 272 10.76 36.59 2.91
CA ALA A 272 11.75 37.12 3.83
C ALA A 272 12.75 38.06 3.14
N ILE A 273 13.15 37.78 1.89
CA ILE A 273 14.05 38.64 1.13
C ILE A 273 13.36 39.94 0.69
N GLN A 274 12.05 39.90 0.45
CA GLN A 274 11.27 41.08 0.09
C GLN A 274 10.88 41.97 1.27
N ASP A 275 10.90 41.44 2.49
CA ASP A 275 10.63 42.22 3.70
C ASP A 275 11.72 43.29 3.94
N PRO A 276 11.37 44.59 3.93
CA PRO A 276 12.32 45.66 4.21
C PRO A 276 13.02 45.54 5.57
N ASN A 277 12.39 44.89 6.56
CA ASN A 277 12.98 44.67 7.89
C ASN A 277 14.25 43.81 7.86
N ASN A 278 14.41 42.98 6.83
CA ASN A 278 15.56 42.09 6.68
C ASN A 278 16.76 42.73 5.98
N ALA A 279 16.63 44.00 5.58
CA ALA A 279 17.71 44.86 5.08
C ALA A 279 18.50 44.31 3.87
N TYR A 280 17.84 43.55 2.99
CA TYR A 280 18.45 43.10 1.74
C TYR A 280 18.59 44.24 0.73
N VAL A 281 19.78 44.38 0.15
CA VAL A 281 20.05 45.35 -0.91
C VAL A 281 19.55 44.79 -2.24
N GLU A 282 18.66 45.54 -2.90
CA GLU A 282 18.04 45.19 -4.19
C GLU A 282 17.49 43.74 -4.26
N PRO A 283 16.42 43.41 -3.50
CA PRO A 283 15.84 42.06 -3.42
C PRO A 283 15.60 41.37 -4.77
N HIS A 284 15.19 42.14 -5.78
CA HIS A 284 14.90 41.66 -7.14
C HIS A 284 16.14 41.13 -7.90
N THR A 285 17.35 41.53 -7.49
CA THR A 285 18.60 41.04 -8.09
C THR A 285 19.07 39.73 -7.47
N ILE A 286 18.62 39.45 -6.24
CA ILE A 286 18.94 38.22 -5.51
C ILE A 286 18.02 37.12 -6.01
N VAL A 287 16.70 37.33 -5.93
CA VAL A 287 15.72 36.32 -6.33
C VAL A 287 15.05 36.70 -7.65
N LYS A 288 15.30 35.90 -8.69
CA LYS A 288 14.84 36.18 -10.05
C LYS A 288 13.47 35.60 -10.36
N ARG A 289 13.11 34.47 -9.74
CA ARG A 289 11.86 33.74 -10.02
C ARG A 289 10.88 33.89 -8.87
N THR A 290 9.62 34.12 -9.19
CA THR A 290 8.54 34.11 -8.18
C THR A 290 8.22 32.67 -7.76
N PRO A 291 7.62 32.45 -6.56
CA PRO A 291 7.18 31.12 -6.15
C PRO A 291 6.23 30.46 -7.16
N GLU A 292 5.39 31.24 -7.84
CA GLU A 292 4.47 30.75 -8.88
C GLU A 292 5.18 30.30 -10.15
N GLU A 293 6.30 30.93 -10.52
CA GLU A 293 7.13 30.46 -11.63
C GLU A 293 7.86 29.17 -11.26
N VAL A 294 8.35 29.07 -10.01
CA VAL A 294 8.98 27.84 -9.49
C VAL A 294 7.99 26.68 -9.48
N LYS A 295 6.75 26.88 -9.01
CA LYS A 295 5.68 25.89 -9.03
C LYS A 295 5.36 25.37 -10.44
N LYS A 296 5.52 26.19 -11.48
CA LYS A 296 5.27 25.79 -12.87
C LYS A 296 6.41 24.97 -13.49
N LEU A 297 7.61 25.04 -12.92
CA LEU A 297 8.79 24.33 -13.41
C LEU A 297 8.96 22.93 -12.80
N LEU A 298 8.24 22.64 -11.71
CA LEU A 298 8.31 21.39 -10.95
C LEU A 298 7.05 20.54 -11.15
#